data_AF-A0A699QPA7-F1
#
_entry.id   AF-A0A699QPA7-F1
#
_cell.length_a   1.000
_cell.length_b   1.000
_cell.length_c   1.000
_cell.angle_alpha   90.00
_cell.angle_beta   90.00
_cell.angle_gamma   90.00
#
_symmetry.space_group_name_H-M   'P 1'
#
loop_
_entity.id
_entity.type
_entity.pdbx_description
1 polymer ?
#
loop_
_entity_poly.entity_id
_entity_poly.type
_entity_poly.pdbx_seq_one_letter_code
_entity_poly.pdbx_strand_id
1 'polypeptide(L)'
;MENDVDINMLTMEQYLAWVQDDIRPGVVKPKSDNDIKFENNNNFMRELRCKLFKGTDDEDAHEDVQRVLDIVDLFHFPGVTHDAVILRAFPIT
;
A
#
# COMPACT_ATOMS: atom_id res chain seq x y z
N MET A 1 0.30 -6.74 -26.38
CA MET A 1 -0.69 -7.42 -25.53
C MET A 1 -0.06 -7.45 -24.16
N GLU A 2 -0.50 -6.55 -23.30
CA GLU A 2 0.00 -6.44 -21.94
C GLU A 2 -0.74 -7.49 -21.12
N ASN A 3 0.00 -8.46 -20.58
CA ASN A 3 -0.60 -9.50 -19.76
C ASN A 3 -0.89 -8.87 -18.39
N ASP A 4 -2.17 -8.71 -18.04
CA ASP A 4 -2.58 -8.38 -16.68
C ASP A 4 -2.12 -9.51 -15.77
N VAL A 5 -1.14 -9.21 -14.92
CA VAL A 5 -0.57 -10.16 -13.97
C VAL A 5 -1.28 -9.96 -12.63
N ASP A 6 -2.12 -10.92 -12.26
CA ASP A 6 -2.76 -10.94 -10.94
C ASP A 6 -1.69 -11.06 -9.85
N ILE A 7 -1.52 -9.98 -9.08
CA ILE A 7 -0.53 -9.88 -8.01
C ILE A 7 -0.76 -10.95 -6.92
N ASN A 8 -2.00 -11.42 -6.74
CA ASN A 8 -2.31 -12.48 -5.78
C ASN A 8 -1.78 -13.86 -6.21
N MET A 9 -1.36 -14.01 -7.47
CA MET A 9 -0.75 -15.23 -8.00
C MET A 9 0.78 -15.18 -8.06
N LEU A 10 1.39 -14.05 -7.69
CA LEU A 10 2.84 -13.89 -7.72
C LEU A 10 3.50 -14.49 -6.48
N THR A 11 4.63 -15.16 -6.69
CA THR A 11 5.55 -15.44 -5.59
C THR A 11 6.27 -14.15 -5.18
N MET A 12 6.72 -14.07 -3.93
CA MET A 12 7.40 -12.87 -3.41
C MET A 12 8.60 -12.45 -4.27
N GLU A 13 9.36 -13.41 -4.81
CA GLU A 13 10.49 -13.14 -5.71
C GLU A 13 10.03 -12.52 -7.05
N GLN A 14 8.91 -13.00 -7.60
CA GLN A 14 8.36 -12.49 -8.85
C GLN A 14 7.78 -11.08 -8.67
N TYR A 15 7.13 -10.82 -7.54
CA TYR A 15 6.66 -9.49 -7.18
C TYR A 15 7.83 -8.50 -7.07
N LEU A 16 8.91 -8.87 -6.40
CA LEU A 16 10.09 -8.00 -6.26
C LEU A 16 10.76 -7.70 -7.60
N ALA A 17 10.93 -8.71 -8.46
CA ALA A 17 11.45 -8.50 -9.80
C ALA A 17 10.56 -7.58 -10.66
N TRP A 18 9.24 -7.74 -10.54
CA TRP A 18 8.27 -6.90 -11.24
C TRP A 18 8.29 -5.45 -10.75
N VAL A 19 8.32 -5.22 -9.43
CA VAL A 19 8.44 -3.88 -8.85
C VAL A 19 9.75 -3.22 -9.26
N GLN A 20 10.85 -3.98 -9.36
CA GLN A 20 12.18 -3.49 -9.77
C GLN A 20 12.25 -3.07 -11.24
N ASP A 21 11.61 -3.79 -12.15
CA ASP A 21 11.56 -3.44 -13.57
C ASP A 21 10.71 -2.17 -13.84
N ASP A 22 9.75 -1.85 -12.98
CA ASP A 22 8.88 -0.66 -13.06
C ASP A 22 9.47 0.61 -12.38
N ILE A 23 10.69 0.53 -11.79
CA ILE A 23 11.33 1.66 -11.09
C ILE A 23 11.88 2.70 -12.09
N ARG A 24 10.97 3.53 -12.61
CA ARG A 24 11.26 4.96 -12.78
C ARG A 24 11.14 5.60 -11.39
N PRO A 25 12.05 6.49 -10.96
CA PRO A 25 11.95 7.16 -9.66
C PRO A 25 10.76 8.12 -9.64
N GLY A 26 9.60 7.59 -9.31
CA GLY A 26 8.32 8.26 -9.25
C GLY A 26 7.29 7.25 -8.78
N VAL A 27 6.53 7.62 -7.76
CA VAL A 27 5.48 6.83 -7.08
C VAL A 27 4.95 5.70 -7.96
N VAL A 28 5.42 4.47 -7.70
CA VAL A 28 4.94 3.27 -8.40
C VAL A 28 3.47 3.12 -8.03
N LYS A 29 2.59 3.29 -9.01
CA LYS A 29 1.16 3.01 -8.86
C LYS A 29 0.95 1.59 -9.38
N PRO A 30 0.92 0.56 -8.52
CA PRO A 30 0.86 -0.79 -9.03
C PRO A 30 -0.52 -0.97 -9.67
N LYS A 31 -0.56 -1.40 -10.93
CA LYS A 31 -1.79 -1.63 -11.67
C LYS A 31 -2.71 -2.53 -10.82
N SER A 32 -3.89 -2.01 -10.52
CA SER A 32 -4.98 -2.80 -9.97
C SER A 32 -5.79 -3.27 -11.16
N ASP A 33 -5.87 -4.58 -11.39
CA ASP A 33 -6.58 -5.20 -12.53
C ASP A 33 -8.09 -4.93 -12.55
N ASN A 34 -8.60 -4.16 -11.59
CA ASN A 34 -9.92 -3.58 -11.61
C ASN A 34 -9.89 -2.18 -11.00
N ASP A 35 -10.78 -1.29 -11.47
CA ASP A 35 -11.24 -0.14 -10.69
C ASP A 35 -11.97 -0.70 -9.45
N ILE A 36 -11.20 -1.12 -8.44
CA ILE A 36 -11.75 -1.57 -7.17
C ILE A 36 -12.49 -0.38 -6.57
N LYS A 37 -13.82 -0.45 -6.56
CA LYS A 37 -14.67 0.57 -5.95
C LYS A 37 -14.40 0.58 -4.45
N PHE A 38 -13.57 1.52 -4.01
CA PHE A 38 -13.40 1.85 -2.60
C PHE A 38 -14.50 2.82 -2.19
N GLU A 39 -15.34 2.41 -1.25
CA GLU A 39 -16.36 3.30 -0.69
C GLU A 39 -15.72 4.19 0.37
N ASN A 40 -15.37 5.41 -0.04
CA ASN A 40 -14.75 6.38 0.87
C ASN A 40 -15.82 6.97 1.82
N ASN A 41 -15.83 6.50 3.06
CA ASN A 41 -16.65 7.09 4.12
C ASN A 41 -16.02 8.42 4.59
N ASN A 42 -16.81 9.46 4.84
CA ASN A 42 -16.30 10.71 5.44
C ASN A 42 -15.50 10.51 6.74
N ASN A 43 -15.78 9.43 7.49
CA ASN A 43 -14.98 9.06 8.66
C ASN A 43 -13.54 8.64 8.30
N PHE A 44 -13.34 8.01 7.15
CA PHE A 44 -12.03 7.57 6.66
C PHE A 44 -11.08 8.77 6.45
N MET A 45 -11.55 9.82 5.77
CA MET A 45 -10.74 11.04 5.57
C MET A 45 -10.45 11.77 6.89
N ARG A 46 -11.35 11.67 7.88
CA ARG A 46 -11.12 12.23 9.21
C ARG A 46 -10.04 11.46 9.96
N GLU A 47 -10.09 10.14 9.94
CA GLU A 47 -9.09 9.28 10.59
C GLU A 47 -7.71 9.44 9.97
N LEU A 48 -7.62 9.52 8.64
CA LEU A 48 -6.34 9.83 7.95
C LEU A 48 -5.76 11.18 8.39
N ARG A 49 -6.59 12.22 8.50
CA ARG A 49 -6.14 13.55 8.99
C ARG A 49 -5.68 13.54 10.45
N CYS A 50 -6.12 12.57 11.25
CA CYS A 50 -5.67 12.43 12.63
C CYS A 50 -4.33 11.68 12.75
N LYS A 51 -3.88 10.99 11.70
CA LYS A 51 -2.63 10.22 11.66
C LYS A 51 -1.52 10.97 10.88
N LEU A 52 -1.27 12.23 11.24
CA LEU A 52 -0.16 13.01 10.67
C LEU A 52 1.19 12.48 11.18
N PHE A 53 2.16 12.45 10.28
CA PHE A 53 3.57 12.26 10.59
C PHE A 53 4.19 13.63 10.88
N LYS A 54 5.05 13.71 11.90
CA LYS A 54 5.76 14.96 12.20
C LYS A 54 6.93 15.15 11.24
N GLY A 55 7.49 14.04 10.74
CA GLY A 55 8.59 14.05 9.78
C GLY A 55 9.86 14.68 10.37
N THR A 56 10.04 14.53 11.69
CA THR A 56 11.19 15.04 12.42
C THR A 56 12.19 13.91 12.68
N ASP A 57 13.48 14.23 12.73
CA ASP A 57 14.55 13.22 12.91
C ASP A 57 14.51 12.54 14.30
N ASP A 58 13.74 13.09 15.25
CA ASP A 58 13.52 12.57 16.59
C ASP A 58 12.21 11.76 16.73
N GLU A 59 11.46 11.57 15.64
CA GLU A 59 10.24 10.77 15.66
C GLU A 59 10.58 9.28 15.87
N ASP A 60 9.85 8.62 16.76
CA ASP A 60 10.07 7.21 17.05
C ASP A 60 9.62 6.36 15.86
N ALA A 61 10.58 5.71 15.21
CA ALA A 61 10.33 4.82 14.08
C ALA A 61 9.29 3.72 14.41
N HIS A 62 9.21 3.26 15.67
CA HIS A 62 8.19 2.29 16.08
C HIS A 62 6.78 2.91 16.10
N GLU A 63 6.65 4.17 16.54
CA GLU A 63 5.37 4.89 16.52
C GLU A 63 4.91 5.14 15.08
N ASP A 64 5.84 5.47 14.18
CA ASP A 64 5.55 5.68 12.77
C ASP A 64 5.12 4.39 12.06
N VAL A 65 5.80 3.27 12.32
CA VAL A 65 5.39 1.95 11.79
C VAL A 65 3.99 1.59 12.28
N GLN A 66 3.70 1.79 13.57
CA GLN A 66 2.37 1.54 14.12
C GLN A 66 1.31 2.42 13.45
N ARG A 67 1.63 3.71 13.21
CA ARG A 67 0.74 4.65 12.55
C ARG A 67 0.43 4.24 11.11
N VAL A 68 1.42 3.74 10.38
CA VAL A 68 1.23 3.19 9.02
C VAL A 68 0.36 1.93 9.06
N LEU A 69 0.58 1.01 10.01
CA LEU A 69 -0.27 -0.18 10.17
C LEU A 69 -1.72 0.20 10.45
N ASP A 70 -1.95 1.15 11.36
CA ASP A 70 -3.30 1.61 11.65
C ASP A 70 -3.96 2.28 10.43
N ILE A 71 -3.19 2.91 9.53
CA ILE A 71 -3.69 3.46 8.26
C ILE A 71 -4.08 2.31 7.32
N VAL A 72 -3.25 1.27 7.21
CA VAL A 72 -3.51 0.08 6.40
C VAL A 72 -4.80 -0.61 6.84
N ASP A 73 -5.06 -0.70 8.14
CA ASP A 73 -6.29 -1.29 8.70
C ASP A 73 -7.56 -0.53 8.29
N LEU A 74 -7.47 0.75 7.90
CA LEU A 74 -8.61 1.51 7.39
C LEU A 74 -9.04 1.06 5.99
N PHE A 75 -8.15 0.41 5.25
CA PHE A 75 -8.39 0.02 3.87
C PHE A 75 -8.94 -1.41 3.78
N HIS A 76 -10.25 -1.52 3.56
CA HIS A 76 -10.91 -2.78 3.23
C HIS A 76 -11.33 -2.79 1.76
N PHE A 77 -10.60 -3.53 0.94
CA PHE A 77 -10.88 -3.69 -0.49
C PHE A 77 -11.43 -5.10 -0.75
N PRO A 78 -12.64 -5.25 -1.31
CA PRO A 78 -13.16 -6.56 -1.71
C PRO A 78 -12.19 -7.24 -2.68
N GLY A 79 -11.78 -8.48 -2.36
CA GLY A 79 -10.88 -9.27 -3.22
C GLY A 79 -9.39 -8.96 -3.09
N VAL A 80 -8.99 -8.08 -2.16
CA VAL A 80 -7.56 -7.84 -1.82
C VAL A 80 -7.31 -8.30 -0.40
N THR A 81 -6.26 -9.08 -0.18
CA THR A 81 -5.88 -9.51 1.16
C THR A 81 -5.24 -8.37 1.95
N HIS A 82 -5.38 -8.39 3.27
CA HIS A 82 -4.73 -7.43 4.16
C HIS A 82 -3.21 -7.43 3.97
N ASP A 83 -2.60 -8.61 3.84
CA ASP A 83 -1.18 -8.79 3.54
C ASP A 83 -0.75 -8.06 2.25
N ALA A 84 -1.58 -8.11 1.20
CA ALA A 84 -1.29 -7.40 -0.05
C ALA A 84 -1.33 -5.87 0.11
N VAL A 85 -2.15 -5.35 1.03
CA VAL A 85 -2.15 -3.92 1.38
C VAL A 85 -0.90 -3.57 2.21
N ILE A 86 -0.51 -4.41 3.17
CA ILE A 86 0.72 -4.24 3.96
C ILE A 86 1.95 -4.19 3.06
N LEU A 87 2.08 -5.13 2.10
CA LEU A 87 3.22 -5.20 1.18
C LEU A 87 3.35 -3.98 0.27
N ARG A 88 2.25 -3.24 0.04
CA ARG A 88 2.27 -1.95 -0.67
C ARG A 88 2.63 -0.78 0.24
N ALA A 89 2.27 -0.83 1.52
CA ALA A 89 2.59 0.21 2.50
C ALA A 89 4.05 0.15 2.95
N PHE A 90 4.60 -1.05 3.09
CA PHE A 90 6.00 -1.31 3.39
C PHE A 90 6.65 -2.06 2.23
N PRO A 91 7.07 -1.36 1.16
CA PRO A 91 7.82 -1.99 0.09
C PRO A 91 9.11 -2.55 0.69
N ILE A 92 9.24 -3.88 0.69
CA ILE A 92 10.48 -4.55 1.08
C ILE A 92 11.49 -4.29 -0.05
N THR A 93 12.38 -3.32 0.16
CA THR A 93 13.54 -3.05 -0.70
C THR A 93 14.69 -3.98 -0.39
#